data_AF-A0A3D4UKC7-F1
#
_entry.id   AF-A0A3D4UKC7-F1
#
_cell.length_a   1.000
_cell.length_b   1.000
_cell.length_c   1.000
_cell.angle_alpha   90.00
_cell.angle_beta   90.00
_cell.angle_gamma   90.00
#
_symmetry.space_group_name_H-M   'P 1'
#
loop_
_entity.id
_entity.type
_entity.pdbx_description
1 polymer ?
#
loop_
_entity_poly.entity_id
_entity_poly.type
_entity_poly.pdbx_seq_one_letter_code
_entity_poly.pdbx_strand_id
1 'polypeptide(L)'
;MPLLALLIIVVIALLIVRIGAKALMMTGLGRDVAEFQAISCFFGVGFTTNEAEMIMANSARRKIASHLIIAGNIGLTTALSTLIITFMEDEPKWVDDLSPFDGSEGFFFKLSVVMVGVVLITLFFKLPIVIRLLDFLIERSLHRYHEVRAIDYETVLRSGDGFSVMQVEIETGNELIGSTLAGAALGTKGVLVLNIKRVDGESIGTPHPTTELMAGDLLTVYGQETLIPVVLGSDPIRRPKHHNSEA
;
A
#
# COMPACT_ATOMS: atom_id res chain seq x y z
N MET A 1 -24.19 5.66 27.74
CA MET A 1 -23.02 6.35 27.13
C MET A 1 -22.84 5.96 25.64
N PRO A 2 -23.90 6.01 24.80
CA PRO A 2 -23.84 5.52 23.41
C PRO A 2 -22.86 6.33 22.55
N LEU A 3 -22.86 7.66 22.72
CA LEU A 3 -22.02 8.56 21.95
C LEU A 3 -20.52 8.26 22.13
N LEU A 4 -20.11 8.10 23.38
CA LEU A 4 -18.73 7.81 23.72
C LEU A 4 -18.33 6.41 23.24
N ALA A 5 -19.23 5.43 23.35
CA ALA A 5 -19.00 4.09 22.82
C ALA A 5 -18.82 4.09 21.30
N LEU A 6 -19.70 4.77 20.55
CA LEU A 6 -19.59 4.96 19.11
C LEU A 6 -18.24 5.57 18.74
N LEU A 7 -17.86 6.62 19.45
CA LEU A 7 -16.63 7.37 19.24
C LEU A 7 -15.40 6.49 19.46
N ILE A 8 -15.39 5.68 20.53
CA ILE A 8 -14.35 4.70 20.82
C ILE A 8 -14.29 3.61 19.74
N ILE A 9 -15.43 3.09 19.31
CA ILE A 9 -15.51 2.09 18.24
C ILE A 9 -14.89 2.62 16.95
N VAL A 10 -15.23 3.84 16.53
CA VAL A 10 -14.66 4.47 15.33
C VAL A 10 -13.15 4.64 15.47
N VAL A 11 -12.67 5.10 16.61
CA VAL A 11 -11.23 5.23 16.91
C VAL A 11 -10.53 3.88 16.77
N ILE A 12 -11.08 2.82 17.36
CA ILE A 12 -10.51 1.47 17.32
C ILE A 12 -10.50 0.92 15.89
N ALA A 13 -11.59 1.10 15.14
CA ALA A 13 -11.69 0.67 13.75
C ALA A 13 -10.61 1.35 12.88
N LEU A 14 -10.46 2.67 12.99
CA LEU A 14 -9.43 3.42 12.27
C LEU A 14 -8.00 2.99 12.65
N LEU A 15 -7.75 2.69 13.93
CA LEU A 15 -6.47 2.14 14.39
C LEU A 15 -6.17 0.79 13.74
N ILE A 16 -7.13 -0.13 13.75
CA ILE A 16 -6.97 -1.47 13.17
C ILE A 16 -6.64 -1.37 11.68
N VAL A 17 -7.40 -0.57 10.94
CA VAL A 17 -7.16 -0.31 9.51
C VAL A 17 -5.75 0.26 9.29
N ARG A 18 -5.34 1.26 10.08
CA ARG A 18 -4.03 1.90 9.92
C ARG A 18 -2.87 0.94 10.21
N ILE A 19 -3.01 0.10 11.24
CA ILE A 19 -2.04 -0.95 11.58
C ILE A 19 -1.96 -1.97 10.44
N GLY A 20 -3.11 -2.41 9.92
CA GLY A 20 -3.20 -3.33 8.78
C GLY A 20 -2.51 -2.78 7.53
N ALA A 21 -2.75 -1.52 7.19
CA ALA A 21 -2.10 -0.85 6.06
C ALA A 21 -0.58 -0.82 6.21
N LYS A 22 -0.06 -0.47 7.40
CA LYS A 22 1.39 -0.49 7.66
C LYS A 22 1.97 -1.89 7.60
N ALA A 23 1.28 -2.88 8.16
CA ALA A 23 1.71 -4.28 8.07
C ALA A 23 1.79 -4.75 6.61
N LEU A 24 0.80 -4.40 5.78
CA LEU A 24 0.80 -4.67 4.34
C LEU A 24 1.95 -3.96 3.62
N MET A 25 2.22 -2.67 3.91
CA MET A 25 3.37 -1.95 3.35
C MET A 25 4.70 -2.59 3.70
N MET A 26 4.87 -3.07 4.93
CA MET A 26 6.09 -3.77 5.34
C MET A 26 6.34 -5.03 4.49
N THR A 27 5.30 -5.69 3.98
CA THR A 27 5.46 -6.82 3.04
C THR A 27 5.83 -6.42 1.61
N GLY A 28 6.05 -5.13 1.33
CA GLY A 28 6.41 -4.61 0.01
C GLY A 28 5.23 -4.24 -0.89
N LEU A 29 4.06 -3.92 -0.32
CA LEU A 29 2.98 -3.28 -1.08
C LEU A 29 3.19 -1.77 -1.11
N GLY A 30 2.94 -1.17 -2.28
CA GLY A 30 2.90 0.28 -2.42
C GLY A 30 1.85 0.90 -1.49
N ARG A 31 2.11 2.12 -1.02
CA ARG A 31 1.31 2.80 0.02
C ARG A 31 -0.18 2.85 -0.34
N ASP A 32 -0.49 3.33 -1.54
CA ASP A 32 -1.86 3.55 -1.98
C ASP A 32 -2.65 2.23 -2.05
N VAL A 33 -1.99 1.16 -2.52
CA VAL A 33 -2.57 -0.19 -2.59
C VAL A 33 -2.79 -0.76 -1.18
N ALA A 34 -1.79 -0.64 -0.30
CA ALA A 34 -1.87 -1.17 1.06
C ALA A 34 -2.95 -0.46 1.90
N GLU A 35 -3.07 0.87 1.77
CA GLU A 35 -4.10 1.65 2.47
C GLU A 35 -5.50 1.28 1.98
N PHE A 36 -5.70 1.21 0.66
CA PHE A 36 -6.99 0.83 0.08
C PHE A 36 -7.38 -0.62 0.43
N GLN A 37 -6.45 -1.56 0.29
CA GLN A 37 -6.70 -2.97 0.63
C GLN A 37 -7.00 -3.17 2.12
N ALA A 38 -6.31 -2.45 3.02
CA ALA A 38 -6.58 -2.58 4.44
C ALA A 38 -7.99 -2.09 4.82
N ILE A 39 -8.42 -0.96 4.24
CA ILE A 39 -9.79 -0.44 4.40
C ILE A 39 -10.79 -1.45 3.85
N SER A 40 -10.58 -1.91 2.61
CA SER A 40 -11.48 -2.85 1.94
C SER A 40 -11.61 -4.17 2.69
N CYS A 41 -10.49 -4.75 3.15
CA CYS A 41 -10.51 -5.95 3.99
C CYS A 41 -11.29 -5.73 5.30
N PHE A 42 -11.09 -4.60 5.98
CA PHE A 42 -11.78 -4.31 7.24
C PHE A 42 -13.28 -4.09 7.06
N PHE A 43 -13.69 -3.37 6.02
CA PHE A 43 -15.12 -3.11 5.77
C PHE A 43 -15.81 -4.20 4.95
N GLY A 44 -15.10 -5.26 4.57
CA GLY A 44 -15.65 -6.36 3.77
C GLY A 44 -15.99 -5.96 2.34
N VAL A 45 -15.35 -4.92 1.82
CA VAL A 45 -15.51 -4.47 0.44
C VAL A 45 -14.51 -5.21 -0.45
N GLY A 46 -14.95 -5.59 -1.65
CA GLY A 46 -14.07 -6.20 -2.64
C GLY A 46 -13.10 -5.21 -3.26
N PHE A 47 -12.05 -5.75 -3.88
CA PHE A 47 -11.15 -5.04 -4.78
C PHE A 47 -10.96 -5.87 -6.05
N THR A 48 -10.26 -5.32 -7.03
CA THR A 48 -10.04 -5.98 -8.31
C THR A 48 -9.30 -7.32 -8.14
N THR A 49 -9.51 -8.26 -9.07
CA THR A 49 -8.84 -9.57 -9.04
C THR A 49 -7.32 -9.43 -8.96
N ASN A 50 -6.75 -8.49 -9.72
CA ASN A 50 -5.32 -8.21 -9.71
C ASN A 50 -4.82 -7.78 -8.33
N GLU A 51 -5.58 -6.94 -7.61
CA GLU A 51 -5.25 -6.56 -6.23
C GLU A 51 -5.34 -7.74 -5.26
N ALA A 52 -6.30 -8.64 -5.47
CA ALA A 52 -6.44 -9.85 -4.66
C ALA A 52 -5.28 -10.83 -4.84
N GLU A 53 -4.79 -10.99 -6.07
CA GLU A 53 -3.60 -11.80 -6.34
C GLU A 53 -2.37 -11.28 -5.59
N MET A 54 -2.22 -9.96 -5.45
CA MET A 54 -1.11 -9.38 -4.68
C MET A 54 -1.14 -9.80 -3.21
N ILE A 55 -2.32 -10.00 -2.63
CA ILE A 55 -2.51 -10.50 -1.26
C ILE A 55 -2.28 -12.01 -1.20
N MET A 56 -2.84 -12.75 -2.17
CA MET A 56 -2.82 -14.21 -2.18
C MET A 56 -1.43 -14.79 -2.48
N ALA A 57 -0.62 -14.10 -3.29
CA ALA A 57 0.73 -14.50 -3.66
C ALA A 57 1.71 -14.54 -2.46
N ASN A 58 1.40 -13.88 -1.34
CA ASN A 58 2.25 -13.84 -0.17
C ASN A 58 1.49 -14.33 1.09
N SER A 59 2.02 -15.36 1.76
CA SER A 59 1.39 -15.96 2.93
C SER A 59 1.21 -15.01 4.11
N ALA A 60 2.10 -14.03 4.28
CA ALA A 60 1.99 -12.99 5.31
C ALA A 60 0.86 -12.00 5.00
N ARG A 61 0.78 -11.52 3.76
CA ARG A 61 -0.31 -10.62 3.31
C ARG A 61 -1.67 -11.29 3.48
N ARG A 62 -1.79 -12.56 3.08
CA ARG A 62 -3.01 -13.35 3.29
C ARG A 62 -3.42 -13.41 4.77
N LYS A 63 -2.47 -13.66 5.68
CA LYS A 63 -2.76 -13.65 7.12
C LYS A 63 -3.23 -12.27 7.59
N ILE A 64 -2.56 -11.19 7.20
CA ILE A 64 -2.95 -9.82 7.58
C ILE A 64 -4.38 -9.53 7.10
N ALA A 65 -4.67 -9.80 5.82
CA ALA A 65 -5.98 -9.61 5.23
C ALA A 65 -7.06 -10.42 5.97
N SER A 66 -6.80 -11.70 6.27
CA SER A 66 -7.75 -12.53 7.04
C SER A 66 -8.05 -11.94 8.42
N HIS A 67 -7.05 -11.45 9.16
CA HIS A 67 -7.28 -10.81 10.46
C HIS A 67 -8.10 -9.53 10.33
N LEU A 68 -7.83 -8.71 9.30
CA LEU A 68 -8.61 -7.49 9.03
C LEU A 68 -10.08 -7.81 8.74
N ILE A 69 -10.35 -8.83 7.92
CA ILE A 69 -11.70 -9.27 7.58
C ILE A 69 -12.45 -9.76 8.83
N ILE A 70 -11.80 -10.59 9.66
CA ILE A 70 -12.40 -11.11 10.89
C ILE A 70 -12.66 -9.96 11.88
N ALA A 71 -11.68 -9.09 12.10
CA ALA A 71 -11.80 -7.94 12.99
C ALA A 71 -12.89 -6.97 12.53
N GLY A 72 -12.99 -6.75 11.22
CA GLY A 72 -14.02 -5.96 10.58
C GLY A 72 -15.42 -6.49 10.81
N ASN A 73 -15.66 -7.77 10.45
CA ASN A 73 -16.97 -8.40 10.59
C ASN A 73 -17.42 -8.49 12.05
N ILE A 74 -16.53 -8.90 12.96
CA ILE A 74 -16.85 -8.97 14.40
C ILE A 74 -17.07 -7.56 14.95
N GLY A 75 -16.13 -6.65 14.69
CA GLY A 75 -16.15 -5.29 15.22
C GLY A 75 -17.37 -4.50 14.76
N LEU A 76 -17.70 -4.55 13.47
CA LEU A 76 -18.83 -3.83 12.91
C LEU A 76 -20.16 -4.41 13.41
N THR A 77 -20.31 -5.74 13.45
CA THR A 77 -21.54 -6.38 13.92
C THR A 77 -21.78 -6.12 15.40
N THR A 78 -20.75 -6.26 16.24
CA THR A 78 -20.84 -5.95 17.68
C THR A 78 -21.14 -4.48 17.90
N ALA A 79 -20.45 -3.59 17.18
CA ALA A 79 -20.70 -2.16 17.25
C ALA A 79 -22.15 -1.81 16.93
N LEU A 80 -22.68 -2.31 15.81
CA LEU A 80 -24.06 -2.07 15.40
C LEU A 80 -25.06 -2.57 16.45
N SER A 81 -24.87 -3.81 16.95
CA SER A 81 -25.73 -4.37 17.99
C SER A 81 -25.70 -3.54 19.27
N THR A 82 -24.51 -3.13 19.73
CA THR A 82 -24.36 -2.28 20.91
C THR A 82 -25.02 -0.92 20.71
N LEU A 83 -24.86 -0.31 19.53
CA LEU A 83 -25.51 0.97 19.23
C LEU A 83 -27.02 0.85 19.29
N ILE A 84 -27.61 -0.16 18.63
CA ILE A 84 -29.06 -0.40 18.65
C ILE A 84 -29.57 -0.54 20.08
N ILE A 85 -28.96 -1.41 20.89
CA ILE A 85 -29.34 -1.62 22.29
C ILE A 85 -29.21 -0.32 23.09
N THR A 86 -28.10 0.40 22.93
CA THR A 86 -27.85 1.62 23.72
C THR A 86 -28.76 2.78 23.31
N PHE A 87 -29.23 2.83 22.06
CA PHE A 87 -30.26 3.79 21.64
C PHE A 87 -31.68 3.39 22.09
N MET A 88 -31.90 2.13 22.47
CA MET A 88 -33.17 1.64 23.00
C MET A 88 -33.28 1.73 24.53
N GLU A 89 -32.16 1.67 25.27
CA GLU A 89 -32.10 1.53 26.74
C GLU A 89 -31.63 2.81 27.50
N ASP A 90 -32.11 3.99 27.14
CA ASP A 90 -31.89 5.29 27.84
C ASP A 90 -30.64 6.13 27.53
N GLU A 91 -30.89 7.45 27.53
CA GLU A 91 -30.02 8.53 27.07
C GLU A 91 -28.93 8.94 28.09
N PRO A 92 -27.78 9.46 27.61
CA PRO A 92 -26.73 9.99 28.48
C PRO A 92 -27.14 11.32 29.15
N LYS A 93 -27.39 11.27 30.46
CA LYS A 93 -27.72 12.43 31.33
C LYS A 93 -26.83 13.68 31.21
N TRP A 94 -25.58 13.54 30.76
CA TRP A 94 -24.64 14.67 30.61
C TRP A 94 -24.77 15.41 29.26
N VAL A 95 -25.39 14.77 28.26
CA VAL A 95 -25.69 15.41 26.96
C VAL A 95 -27.00 16.17 27.05
N ASP A 96 -27.97 15.66 27.83
CA ASP A 96 -29.22 16.35 28.10
C ASP A 96 -28.99 17.64 28.90
N ASP A 97 -28.02 17.65 29.82
CA ASP A 97 -27.60 18.86 30.56
C ASP A 97 -26.92 19.90 29.65
N LEU A 98 -26.40 19.47 28.49
CA LEU A 98 -25.72 20.32 27.51
C LEU A 98 -26.63 20.74 26.36
N SER A 99 -27.77 20.08 26.15
CA SER A 99 -28.74 20.40 25.09
C SER A 99 -29.83 21.32 25.64
N PRO A 100 -29.93 22.59 25.18
CA PRO A 100 -31.00 23.49 25.58
C PRO A 100 -32.39 23.12 25.04
N PHE A 101 -32.46 22.10 24.18
CA PHE A 101 -33.61 21.79 23.32
C PHE A 101 -34.19 20.42 23.65
N ASP A 102 -35.50 20.38 23.86
CA ASP A 102 -36.25 19.15 24.17
C ASP A 102 -37.02 18.67 22.93
N GLY A 103 -37.15 17.35 22.74
CA GLY A 103 -37.80 16.74 21.57
C GLY A 103 -36.94 16.61 20.31
N SER A 104 -37.54 16.73 19.11
CA SER A 104 -36.86 16.40 17.84
C SER A 104 -35.65 17.27 17.51
N GLU A 105 -35.58 18.49 18.05
CA GLU A 105 -34.42 19.39 17.89
C GLU A 105 -33.20 18.90 18.70
N GLY A 106 -33.42 18.26 19.85
CA GLY A 106 -32.38 17.62 20.65
C GLY A 106 -31.71 16.46 19.90
N PHE A 107 -32.46 15.70 19.08
CA PHE A 107 -31.90 14.64 18.24
C PHE A 107 -30.89 15.18 17.21
N PHE A 108 -31.23 16.28 16.52
CA PHE A 108 -30.33 16.90 15.54
C PHE A 108 -29.07 17.49 16.20
N PHE A 109 -29.20 18.07 17.39
CA PHE A 109 -28.05 18.54 18.17
C PHE A 109 -27.14 17.38 18.59
N LYS A 110 -27.72 16.27 19.07
CA LYS A 110 -26.95 15.07 19.43
C LYS A 110 -26.22 14.49 18.22
N LEU A 111 -26.88 14.41 17.06
CA LEU A 111 -26.28 13.95 15.81
C LEU A 111 -25.13 14.87 15.36
N SER A 112 -25.26 16.18 15.53
CA SER A 112 -24.20 17.13 15.16
C SER A 112 -22.96 17.00 16.07
N VAL A 113 -23.15 16.81 17.38
CA VAL A 113 -22.05 16.56 18.33
C VAL A 113 -21.29 15.28 17.96
N VAL A 114 -21.99 14.20 17.57
CA VAL A 114 -21.36 12.97 17.05
C VAL A 114 -20.51 13.28 15.83
N MET A 115 -21.09 13.97 14.86
CA MET A 115 -20.43 14.27 13.59
C MET A 115 -19.17 15.10 13.82
N VAL A 116 -19.24 16.12 14.67
CA VAL A 116 -18.08 16.93 15.08
C VAL A 116 -17.04 16.08 15.80
N GLY A 117 -17.44 15.20 16.72
CA GLY A 117 -16.54 14.28 17.42
C GLY A 117 -15.78 13.35 16.47
N VAL A 118 -16.48 12.75 15.50
CA VAL A 118 -15.88 11.90 14.46
C VAL A 118 -14.91 12.70 13.59
N VAL A 119 -15.29 13.91 13.16
CA VAL A 119 -14.41 14.80 12.37
C VAL A 119 -13.15 15.16 13.17
N LEU A 120 -13.29 15.54 14.43
CA LEU A 120 -12.14 15.88 15.28
C LEU A 120 -11.20 14.68 15.48
N ILE A 121 -11.74 13.48 15.64
CA ILE A 121 -10.93 12.26 15.72
C ILE A 121 -10.21 11.98 14.42
N THR A 122 -10.93 12.00 13.30
CA THR A 122 -10.29 11.74 12.01
C THR A 122 -9.18 12.77 11.72
N LEU A 123 -9.35 14.01 12.16
CA LEU A 123 -8.31 15.03 12.09
C LEU A 123 -7.15 14.75 13.05
N PHE A 124 -7.44 14.35 14.29
CA PHE A 124 -6.45 13.95 15.30
C PHE A 124 -5.56 12.82 14.80
N PHE A 125 -6.15 11.82 14.14
CA PHE A 125 -5.43 10.69 13.55
C PHE A 125 -4.51 11.06 12.39
N LYS A 126 -4.75 12.22 11.75
CA LYS A 126 -3.87 12.76 10.71
C LYS A 126 -2.66 13.52 11.28
N LEU A 127 -2.61 13.77 12.58
CA LEU A 127 -1.51 14.52 13.18
C LEU A 127 -0.19 13.72 13.13
N PRO A 128 0.94 14.36 12.77
CA PRO A 128 2.23 13.68 12.62
C PRO A 128 2.79 13.11 13.93
N ILE A 129 2.27 13.56 15.07
CA ILE A 129 2.62 13.05 16.40
C ILE A 129 1.94 11.70 16.65
N VAL A 130 0.65 11.60 16.33
CA VAL A 130 -0.14 10.38 16.49
C VAL A 130 0.39 9.29 15.57
N ILE A 131 0.69 9.65 14.32
CA ILE A 131 1.29 8.73 13.34
C ILE A 131 2.61 8.16 13.86
N ARG A 132 3.51 9.01 14.41
CA ARG A 132 4.79 8.58 14.99
C ARG A 132 4.64 7.66 16.20
N LEU A 133 3.69 7.93 17.09
CA LEU A 133 3.43 7.07 18.25
C LEU A 133 2.88 5.70 17.81
N LEU A 134 2.00 5.70 16.81
CA LEU A 134 1.51 4.48 16.17
C LEU A 134 2.62 3.69 15.49
N ASP A 135 3.51 4.35 14.75
CA ASP A 135 4.70 3.73 14.16
C ASP A 135 5.55 3.06 15.23
N PHE A 136 5.85 3.77 16.32
CA PHE A 136 6.61 3.23 17.44
C PHE A 136 5.94 2.00 18.10
N LEU A 137 4.62 2.04 18.29
CA LEU A 137 3.87 0.91 18.84
C LEU A 137 3.86 -0.30 17.90
N ILE A 138 3.73 -0.06 16.59
CA ILE A 138 3.72 -1.10 15.55
C ILE A 138 5.11 -1.73 15.44
N GLU A 139 6.17 -0.93 15.36
CA GLU A 139 7.57 -1.40 15.31
C GLU A 139 7.93 -2.22 16.55
N ARG A 140 7.51 -1.77 17.74
CA ARG A 140 7.75 -2.48 19.00
C ARG A 140 6.96 -3.80 19.09
N SER A 141 5.76 -3.86 18.50
CA SER A 141 4.95 -5.07 18.45
C SER A 141 5.48 -6.09 17.42
N LEU A 142 6.00 -5.62 16.29
CA LEU A 142 6.53 -6.48 15.22
C LEU A 142 7.94 -7.03 15.44
N HIS A 143 8.65 -6.60 16.48
CA HIS A 143 10.00 -7.11 16.79
C HIS A 143 10.07 -8.62 17.13
N ARG A 144 8.92 -9.32 17.15
CA ARG A 144 8.83 -10.78 17.32
C ARG A 144 8.85 -11.57 16.00
N TYR A 145 8.64 -10.91 14.84
CA TYR A 145 8.77 -11.54 13.52
C TYR A 145 9.97 -10.96 12.79
N HIS A 146 11.13 -11.47 13.19
CA HIS A 146 12.43 -11.22 12.60
C HIS A 146 12.49 -11.82 11.18
N GLU A 147 12.08 -11.07 10.15
CA GLU A 147 12.54 -11.25 8.76
C GLU A 147 12.00 -10.24 7.74
N VAL A 148 11.22 -9.23 8.14
CA VAL A 148 10.74 -8.24 7.16
C VAL A 148 11.68 -7.05 7.16
N ARG A 149 12.77 -7.20 6.41
CA ARG A 149 13.67 -6.11 6.02
C ARG A 149 12.89 -5.18 5.09
N ALA A 150 12.05 -4.33 5.67
CA ALA A 150 11.31 -3.28 4.98
C ALA A 150 12.31 -2.20 4.56
N ILE A 151 13.05 -2.46 3.48
CA ILE A 151 13.61 -1.38 2.68
C ILE A 151 12.45 -0.87 1.85
N ASP A 152 12.11 0.38 2.06
CA ASP A 152 11.11 1.14 1.33
C ASP A 152 11.55 1.26 -0.14
N TYR A 153 11.31 0.20 -0.92
CA TYR A 153 11.76 0.11 -2.32
C TYR A 153 11.12 1.19 -3.19
N GLU A 154 9.95 1.74 -2.81
CA GLU A 154 9.28 2.80 -3.57
C GLU A 154 9.94 4.17 -3.38
N THR A 155 10.52 4.45 -2.21
CA THR A 155 11.18 5.72 -1.92
C THR A 155 12.63 5.76 -2.42
N VAL A 156 13.29 4.60 -2.56
CA VAL A 156 14.67 4.52 -3.10
C VAL A 156 14.67 4.51 -4.65
N LEU A 157 13.59 4.03 -5.29
CA LEU A 157 13.52 3.87 -6.75
C LEU A 157 12.80 5.01 -7.49
N ARG A 158 12.06 5.87 -6.80
CA ARG A 158 11.64 7.18 -7.32
C ARG A 158 12.43 8.26 -6.60
N SER A 159 13.69 8.45 -7.02
CA SER A 159 14.36 9.73 -6.75
C SER A 159 13.49 10.79 -7.42
N GLY A 160 13.07 11.83 -6.68
CA GLY A 160 12.05 12.81 -7.06
C GLY A 160 12.32 13.62 -8.34
N ASP A 161 13.34 13.27 -9.11
CA ASP A 161 13.86 13.96 -10.30
C ASP A 161 13.54 13.21 -11.62
N GLY A 162 12.58 12.27 -11.62
CA GLY A 162 12.14 11.56 -12.83
C GLY A 162 13.02 10.36 -13.23
N PHE A 163 13.83 9.85 -12.31
CA PHE A 163 14.61 8.63 -12.48
C PHE A 163 13.87 7.42 -11.91
N SER A 164 13.89 6.29 -12.64
CA SER A 164 13.17 5.06 -12.31
C SER A 164 13.97 3.82 -12.70
N VAL A 165 13.66 2.68 -12.09
CA VAL A 165 14.18 1.36 -12.51
C VAL A 165 13.14 0.68 -13.39
N MET A 166 13.53 0.32 -14.61
CA MET A 166 12.67 -0.30 -15.62
C MET A 166 13.29 -1.60 -16.14
N GLN A 167 12.45 -2.49 -16.67
CA GLN A 167 12.89 -3.68 -17.39
C GLN A 167 12.64 -3.48 -18.88
N VAL A 168 13.64 -3.78 -19.71
CA VAL A 168 13.59 -3.59 -21.17
C VAL A 168 14.11 -4.86 -21.82
N GLU A 169 13.32 -5.43 -22.71
CA GLU A 169 13.74 -6.57 -23.52
C GLU A 169 14.38 -6.08 -24.81
N ILE A 170 15.48 -6.70 -25.21
CA ILE A 170 16.12 -6.43 -26.49
C ILE A 170 15.42 -7.25 -27.57
N GLU A 171 14.56 -6.58 -28.33
CA GLU A 171 13.85 -7.19 -29.46
C GLU A 171 14.78 -7.64 -30.58
N THR A 172 14.38 -8.68 -31.31
CA THR A 172 15.10 -9.21 -32.48
C THR A 172 15.16 -8.15 -33.58
N GLY A 173 16.34 -7.54 -33.77
CA GLY A 173 16.56 -6.46 -34.75
C GLY A 173 17.04 -5.14 -34.15
N ASN A 174 17.17 -5.05 -32.82
CA ASN A 174 17.74 -3.90 -32.14
C ASN A 174 19.24 -3.70 -32.50
N GLU A 175 19.64 -2.46 -32.78
CA GLU A 175 21.02 -2.07 -33.10
C GLU A 175 22.04 -2.40 -32.00
N LEU A 176 21.55 -2.63 -30.77
CA LEU A 176 22.37 -2.99 -29.62
C LEU A 176 22.79 -4.47 -29.59
N ILE A 177 22.19 -5.33 -30.41
CA ILE A 177 22.51 -6.77 -30.45
C ILE A 177 23.95 -6.99 -30.93
N GLY A 178 24.70 -7.80 -30.20
CA GLY A 178 26.11 -8.10 -30.49
C GLY A 178 27.08 -6.98 -30.07
N SER A 179 26.57 -5.86 -29.54
CA SER A 179 27.41 -4.84 -28.93
C SER A 179 27.73 -5.19 -27.47
N THR A 180 28.94 -4.85 -27.03
CA THR A 180 29.30 -4.91 -25.61
C THR A 180 28.68 -3.73 -24.87
N LEU A 181 28.43 -3.85 -23.57
CA LEU A 181 27.96 -2.73 -22.74
C LEU A 181 28.87 -1.50 -22.83
N ALA A 182 30.18 -1.71 -22.96
CA ALA A 182 31.16 -0.65 -23.21
C ALA A 182 30.92 0.04 -24.57
N GLY A 183 30.67 -0.75 -25.63
CA GLY A 183 30.41 -0.25 -26.98
C GLY A 183 29.06 0.48 -27.10
N ALA A 184 28.03 -0.01 -26.41
CA ALA A 184 26.72 0.62 -26.36
C ALA A 184 26.73 1.97 -25.60
N ALA A 185 27.70 2.15 -24.71
CA ALA A 185 27.94 3.36 -23.92
C ALA A 185 26.70 3.90 -23.20
N LEU A 186 25.79 3.01 -22.77
CA LEU A 186 24.49 3.36 -22.18
C LEU A 186 24.60 4.33 -20.99
N GLY A 187 25.66 4.18 -20.18
CA GLY A 187 25.93 5.06 -19.04
C GLY A 187 26.17 6.53 -19.45
N THR A 188 26.80 6.78 -20.61
CA THR A 188 26.99 8.15 -21.13
C THR A 188 25.70 8.75 -21.68
N LYS A 189 24.74 7.89 -22.05
CA LYS A 189 23.40 8.26 -22.48
C LYS A 189 22.42 8.35 -21.30
N GLY A 190 22.91 8.36 -20.05
CA GLY A 190 22.08 8.52 -18.85
C GLY A 190 21.32 7.27 -18.41
N VAL A 191 21.71 6.08 -18.87
CA VAL A 191 21.08 4.79 -18.52
C VAL A 191 22.12 3.85 -17.91
N LEU A 192 21.91 3.44 -16.66
CA LEU A 192 22.76 2.48 -15.96
C LEU A 192 22.13 1.10 -16.01
N VAL A 193 22.85 0.11 -16.53
CA VAL A 193 22.40 -1.29 -16.51
C VAL A 193 22.75 -1.92 -15.17
N LEU A 194 21.74 -2.43 -14.47
CA LEU A 194 21.88 -3.05 -13.15
C LEU A 194 21.99 -4.58 -13.26
N ASN A 195 21.23 -5.21 -14.16
CA ASN A 195 21.19 -6.66 -14.33
C ASN A 195 20.82 -7.01 -15.77
N ILE A 196 21.34 -8.14 -16.27
CA ILE A 196 20.91 -8.76 -17.53
C ILE A 196 20.42 -10.16 -17.21
N LYS A 197 19.19 -10.49 -17.62
CA LYS A 197 18.65 -11.85 -17.57
C LYS A 197 18.52 -12.39 -18.98
N ARG A 198 19.22 -13.48 -19.27
CA ARG A 198 19.21 -14.14 -20.58
C ARG A 198 17.99 -15.05 -20.76
N VAL A 199 17.71 -15.37 -22.01
CA VAL A 199 16.63 -16.30 -22.40
C VAL A 199 16.85 -17.72 -21.84
N ASP A 200 18.11 -18.14 -21.67
CA ASP A 200 18.49 -19.43 -21.07
C ASP A 200 18.26 -19.49 -19.54
N GLY A 201 17.86 -18.37 -18.93
CA GLY A 201 17.60 -18.25 -17.50
C GLY A 201 18.80 -17.79 -16.67
N GLU A 202 19.98 -17.62 -17.26
CA GLU A 202 21.15 -17.07 -16.59
C GLU A 202 20.93 -15.58 -16.23
N SER A 203 21.22 -15.19 -15.00
CA SER A 203 21.11 -13.79 -14.56
C SER A 203 22.48 -13.27 -14.15
N ILE A 204 22.89 -12.22 -14.84
CA ILE A 204 24.14 -11.50 -14.61
C ILE A 204 23.82 -10.30 -13.73
N GLY A 205 24.06 -10.44 -12.43
CA GLY A 205 23.73 -9.43 -11.40
C GLY A 205 24.61 -8.18 -11.40
N THR A 206 25.77 -8.22 -12.06
CA THR A 206 26.62 -7.03 -12.29
C THR A 206 27.32 -7.24 -13.62
N PRO A 207 26.70 -6.80 -14.73
CA PRO A 207 27.25 -7.07 -16.04
C PRO A 207 28.52 -6.24 -16.26
N HIS A 208 29.55 -6.90 -16.77
CA HIS A 208 30.85 -6.27 -17.00
C HIS A 208 30.79 -5.43 -18.28
N PRO A 209 31.64 -4.39 -18.46
CA PRO A 209 31.68 -3.63 -19.71
C PRO A 209 31.91 -4.48 -20.98
N THR A 210 32.48 -5.68 -20.83
CA THR A 210 32.72 -6.64 -21.91
C THR A 210 31.54 -7.58 -22.17
N THR A 211 30.47 -7.52 -21.38
CA THR A 211 29.29 -8.35 -21.58
C THR A 211 28.57 -7.92 -22.86
N GLU A 212 28.38 -8.87 -23.78
CA GLU A 212 27.65 -8.67 -25.02
C GLU A 212 26.14 -8.81 -24.80
N LEU A 213 25.38 -7.94 -25.46
CA LEU A 213 23.92 -7.95 -25.47
C LEU A 213 23.41 -8.91 -26.54
N MET A 214 22.50 -9.80 -26.17
CA MET A 214 21.90 -10.79 -27.05
C MET A 214 20.42 -10.48 -27.30
N ALA A 215 19.89 -11.00 -28.40
CA ALA A 215 18.46 -10.88 -28.69
C ALA A 215 17.65 -11.67 -27.65
N GLY A 216 16.60 -11.06 -27.11
CA GLY A 216 15.78 -11.62 -26.03
C GLY A 216 16.35 -11.42 -24.61
N ASP A 217 17.47 -10.70 -24.47
CA ASP A 217 17.96 -10.32 -23.14
C ASP A 217 17.00 -9.34 -22.47
N LEU A 218 16.71 -9.58 -21.18
CA LEU A 218 15.92 -8.72 -20.32
C LEU A 218 16.85 -7.89 -19.43
N LEU A 219 16.98 -6.60 -19.73
CA LEU A 219 17.82 -5.68 -18.98
C LEU A 219 17.01 -5.00 -17.89
N THR A 220 17.53 -4.99 -16.67
CA THR A 220 17.06 -4.10 -15.60
C THR A 220 17.93 -2.86 -15.59
N VAL A 221 17.35 -1.70 -15.86
CA VAL A 221 18.07 -0.43 -16.06
C VAL A 221 17.56 0.66 -15.11
N TYR A 222 18.44 1.59 -14.74
CA TYR A 222 18.14 2.80 -13.99
C TYR A 222 18.44 4.04 -14.83
N GLY A 223 17.48 4.96 -14.96
CA GLY A 223 17.64 6.17 -15.76
C GLY A 223 16.39 7.04 -15.75
N GLN A 224 16.38 8.13 -16.51
CA GLN A 224 15.18 8.96 -16.68
C GLN A 224 14.11 8.22 -17.49
N GLU A 225 12.86 8.24 -17.03
CA GLU A 225 11.74 7.52 -17.66
C GLU A 225 11.52 7.91 -19.13
N THR A 226 11.81 9.16 -19.49
CA THR A 226 11.70 9.67 -20.85
C THR A 226 12.85 9.24 -21.76
N LEU A 227 14.01 8.94 -21.19
CA LEU A 227 15.26 8.71 -21.93
C LEU A 227 15.50 7.22 -22.19
N ILE A 228 15.02 6.34 -21.30
CA ILE A 228 15.17 4.88 -21.41
C ILE A 228 14.66 4.32 -22.75
N PRO A 229 13.43 4.62 -23.23
CA PRO A 229 12.93 4.08 -24.49
C PRO A 229 13.72 4.59 -25.71
N VAL A 230 14.14 5.86 -25.67
CA VAL A 230 14.89 6.51 -26.75
C VAL A 230 16.29 5.90 -26.89
N VAL A 231 16.94 5.63 -25.77
CA VAL A 231 18.33 5.14 -25.73
C VAL A 231 18.42 3.65 -26.07
N LEU A 232 17.43 2.87 -25.66
CA LEU A 232 17.42 1.42 -25.88
C LEU A 232 16.74 1.02 -27.18
N GLY A 233 16.02 1.92 -27.87
CA GLY A 233 15.36 1.62 -29.14
C GLY A 233 14.29 0.52 -29.01
N SER A 234 13.89 0.22 -27.78
CA SER A 234 12.90 -0.78 -27.43
C SER A 234 11.99 -0.16 -26.39
N ASP A 235 10.69 -0.37 -26.57
CA ASP A 235 9.75 0.06 -25.55
C ASP A 235 10.06 -0.72 -24.28
N PRO A 236 10.17 -0.04 -23.12
CA PRO A 236 10.33 -0.75 -21.88
C PRO A 236 9.16 -1.73 -21.77
N ILE A 237 9.46 -2.93 -21.27
CA ILE A 237 8.42 -3.76 -20.70
C ILE A 237 7.97 -2.99 -19.47
N ARG A 238 7.02 -2.07 -19.69
CA ARG A 238 6.00 -1.79 -18.70
C ARG A 238 5.48 -3.16 -18.40
N ARG A 239 5.89 -3.73 -17.26
CA ARG A 239 5.25 -4.92 -16.76
C ARG A 239 3.77 -4.69 -17.02
N PRO A 240 3.09 -5.55 -17.79
CA PRO A 240 1.65 -5.40 -17.94
C PRO A 240 1.13 -5.21 -16.52
N LYS A 241 0.22 -4.24 -16.30
CA LYS A 241 -0.60 -4.23 -15.07
C LYS A 241 -0.97 -5.69 -14.85
N HIS A 242 -0.36 -6.33 -13.85
CA HIS A 242 -0.11 -7.78 -13.85
C HIS A 242 -1.27 -8.50 -14.54
N HIS A 243 -1.06 -8.82 -15.81
CA HIS A 243 -1.95 -9.62 -16.61
C HIS A 243 -1.24 -10.96 -16.65
N ASN A 244 -1.74 -11.88 -15.83
CA ASN A 244 -1.62 -13.33 -15.94
C ASN A 244 -2.98 -13.78 -15.36
N SER A 245 -3.97 -14.28 -16.10
CA SER A 245 -3.90 -15.43 -17.00
C SER A 245 -3.00 -16.50 -16.42
N GLU A 246 -3.57 -17.40 -15.63
CA GLU A 246 -3.80 -18.79 -16.08
C GLU A 246 -4.35 -19.64 -14.93
N ALA A 247 -5.63 -20.02 -15.05
CA ALA A 247 -6.19 -21.37 -14.88
C ALA A 247 -7.72 -21.29 -14.74
#